data_AF-A0A0D6P3R6-F1
#
_entry.id   AF-A0A0D6P3R6-F1
#
_cell.length_a   1.000
_cell.length_b   1.000
_cell.length_c   1.000
_cell.angle_alpha   90.00
_cell.angle_beta   90.00
_cell.angle_gamma   90.00
#
_symmetry.space_group_name_H-M   'P 1'
#
loop_
_entity.id
_entity.type
_entity.pdbx_description
1 polymer ?
#
loop_
_entity_poly.entity_id
_entity_poly.type
_entity_poly.pdbx_seq_one_letter_code
_entity_poly.pdbx_strand_id
1 'polypeptide(L)'
;MKKKLTLALLGLLSLASLAAVAQTMGTSGANPTILIDASSRVVDVSGNIRVPTDYRVTYSFLGSWAIAAGQGQGSKQMHNVYASPGTVAAYRKTGRFPDGSVLVKEVFETATGAMTTGIVSHAEKLKGWFVMVRDSKDSHPGNRLWGDGWGWSWFDASDPSKTISTDYKANCIGCHIPARGSEWVYVGGYPVLK
;
A
#
# COMPACT_ATOMS: atom_id res chain seq x y z
N MET A 1 81.00 -24.57 11.11
CA MET A 1 82.16 -23.71 11.45
C MET A 1 82.58 -22.92 10.22
N LYS A 2 82.98 -21.67 10.45
CA LYS A 2 83.18 -20.53 9.52
C LYS A 2 84.07 -20.79 8.29
N LYS A 3 83.77 -20.06 7.20
CA LYS A 3 84.65 -19.31 6.24
C LYS A 3 84.02 -19.40 4.82
N LYS A 4 84.12 -18.47 3.87
CA LYS A 4 84.51 -17.05 3.77
C LYS A 4 84.00 -16.60 2.39
N LEU A 5 83.65 -15.32 2.31
CA LEU A 5 83.28 -14.50 1.14
C LEU A 5 84.31 -14.57 -0.01
N THR A 6 83.86 -14.63 -1.27
CA THR A 6 84.48 -13.82 -2.35
C THR A 6 83.48 -13.49 -3.47
N LEU A 7 83.57 -12.23 -3.89
CA LEU A 7 82.71 -11.49 -4.79
C LEU A 7 83.24 -11.59 -6.24
N ALA A 8 82.36 -11.69 -7.24
CA ALA A 8 82.68 -11.32 -8.62
C ALA A 8 81.51 -10.53 -9.22
N LEU A 9 81.83 -9.29 -9.57
CA LEU A 9 81.00 -8.25 -10.16
C LEU A 9 81.05 -8.37 -11.69
N LEU A 10 79.94 -8.08 -12.39
CA LEU A 10 79.82 -7.33 -13.66
C LEU A 10 78.61 -7.81 -14.50
N GLY A 11 77.53 -7.02 -14.50
CA GLY A 11 76.96 -6.47 -15.74
C GLY A 11 75.51 -6.94 -15.89
N LEU A 12 74.53 -6.18 -16.35
CA LEU A 12 74.46 -4.87 -16.99
C LEU A 12 73.16 -4.17 -16.53
N LEU A 13 73.15 -2.85 -16.71
CA LEU A 13 72.01 -1.96 -16.62
C LEU A 13 70.77 -2.49 -17.36
N SER A 14 69.57 -2.28 -16.83
CA SER A 14 68.74 -1.14 -17.26
C SER A 14 67.26 -1.24 -16.84
N LEU A 15 66.71 -0.05 -16.58
CA LEU A 15 65.30 0.37 -16.57
C LEU A 15 64.43 -0.03 -15.37
N ALA A 16 64.38 0.92 -14.43
CA ALA A 16 63.25 1.15 -13.57
C ALA A 16 62.01 1.55 -14.38
N SER A 17 60.89 0.90 -14.08
CA SER A 17 59.54 1.42 -14.34
C SER A 17 58.64 1.05 -13.16
N LEU A 18 58.38 2.02 -12.27
CA LEU A 18 57.20 1.99 -11.41
C LEU A 18 55.97 2.15 -12.30
N ALA A 19 54.99 1.24 -12.20
CA ALA A 19 53.62 1.53 -12.60
C ALA A 19 52.62 0.70 -11.78
N ALA A 20 51.99 1.41 -10.85
CA ALA A 20 50.65 1.26 -10.27
C ALA A 20 49.96 -0.12 -10.25
N VAL A 21 49.66 -0.55 -9.02
CA VAL A 21 48.53 -1.41 -8.68
C VAL A 21 47.23 -0.71 -9.08
N ALA A 22 46.44 -1.31 -9.96
CA ALA A 22 45.04 -0.96 -10.15
C ALA A 22 44.21 -2.24 -9.98
N GLN A 23 43.64 -2.42 -8.79
CA GLN A 23 42.58 -3.39 -8.55
C GLN A 23 41.30 -2.83 -9.18
N THR A 24 40.83 -3.42 -10.28
CA THR A 24 39.46 -3.21 -10.74
C THR A 24 38.52 -4.15 -9.97
N MET A 25 38.07 -3.66 -8.82
CA MET A 25 36.77 -4.06 -8.29
C MET A 25 35.69 -3.54 -9.25
N GLY A 26 34.83 -4.43 -9.72
CA GLY A 26 33.76 -4.08 -10.65
C GLY A 26 32.67 -5.14 -10.69
N THR A 27 32.24 -5.64 -9.53
CA THR A 27 30.95 -6.32 -9.42
C THR A 27 29.84 -5.26 -9.49
N SER A 28 29.40 -4.94 -10.70
CA SER A 28 28.16 -4.20 -10.90
C SER A 28 26.98 -5.13 -10.62
N GLY A 29 26.65 -5.26 -9.33
CA GLY A 29 25.35 -5.73 -8.89
C GLY A 29 24.30 -4.71 -9.30
N ALA A 30 23.80 -4.82 -10.53
CA ALA A 30 22.58 -4.14 -10.91
C ALA A 30 21.45 -4.76 -10.08
N ASN A 31 21.01 -4.05 -9.04
CA ASN A 31 19.72 -4.33 -8.41
C ASN A 31 18.67 -4.33 -9.52
N PRO A 32 17.84 -5.37 -9.65
CA PRO A 32 16.71 -5.29 -10.55
C PRO A 32 15.79 -4.19 -10.00
N THR A 33 15.84 -3.02 -10.63
CA THR A 33 14.78 -2.04 -10.51
C THR A 33 13.53 -2.75 -11.01
N ILE A 34 12.69 -3.23 -10.09
CA ILE A 34 11.33 -3.65 -10.43
C ILE A 34 10.73 -2.42 -11.10
N LEU A 35 10.55 -2.49 -12.42
CA LEU A 35 9.77 -1.51 -13.14
C LEU A 35 8.35 -1.71 -12.63
N ILE A 36 8.01 -1.00 -11.55
CA ILE A 36 6.62 -0.87 -11.10
C ILE A 36 5.95 -0.14 -12.25
N ASP A 37 5.27 -0.90 -13.10
CA ASP A 37 4.51 -0.37 -14.22
C ASP A 37 3.70 0.81 -13.70
N ALA A 38 3.86 1.97 -14.32
CA ALA A 38 3.15 3.18 -13.91
C ALA A 38 1.62 2.93 -13.87
N SER A 39 1.12 1.99 -14.66
CA SER A 39 -0.28 1.54 -14.64
C SER A 39 -0.69 0.90 -13.29
N SER A 40 0.22 0.16 -12.64
CA SER A 40 -0.04 -0.58 -11.40
C SER A 40 -0.03 0.27 -10.13
N ARG A 41 0.48 1.50 -10.19
CA ARG A 41 0.53 2.40 -9.03
C ARG A 41 -0.87 2.81 -8.62
N VAL A 42 -1.22 2.77 -7.34
CA VAL A 42 -2.56 3.21 -6.88
C VAL A 42 -2.74 4.73 -7.00
N VAL A 43 -1.63 5.47 -6.91
CA VAL A 43 -1.58 6.93 -6.99
C VAL A 43 -0.68 7.30 -8.17
N ASP A 44 -1.18 8.13 -9.08
CA ASP A 44 -0.36 8.65 -10.18
C ASP A 44 0.52 9.83 -9.76
N VAL A 45 1.35 10.33 -10.67
CA VAL A 45 2.27 11.45 -10.42
C VAL A 45 1.58 12.76 -10.08
N SER A 46 0.29 12.89 -10.40
CA SER A 46 -0.54 14.05 -10.12
C SER A 46 -1.33 13.91 -8.80
N GLY A 47 -1.17 12.78 -8.09
CA GLY A 47 -1.91 12.48 -6.87
C GLY A 47 -3.32 11.94 -7.12
N ASN A 48 -3.67 11.52 -8.34
CA ASN A 48 -4.96 10.87 -8.58
C ASN A 48 -4.91 9.43 -8.08
N ILE A 49 -5.88 9.09 -7.24
CA ILE A 49 -6.09 7.73 -6.74
C ILE A 49 -6.89 6.95 -7.79
N ARG A 50 -6.65 5.65 -7.90
CA ARG A 50 -7.51 4.68 -8.61
C ARG A 50 -7.84 3.49 -7.74
N VAL A 51 -8.87 2.73 -8.10
CA VAL A 51 -9.09 1.40 -7.51
C VAL A 51 -7.92 0.50 -7.94
N PRO A 52 -7.16 -0.11 -7.00
CA PRO A 52 -6.07 -1.00 -7.36
C PRO A 52 -6.59 -2.19 -8.16
N THR A 53 -5.85 -2.68 -9.16
CA THR A 53 -6.17 -3.95 -9.80
C THR A 53 -5.82 -5.12 -8.88
N ASP A 54 -6.52 -6.24 -9.03
CA ASP A 54 -6.23 -7.50 -8.31
C ASP A 54 -6.16 -7.43 -6.78
N TYR A 55 -6.68 -6.36 -6.15
CA TYR A 55 -6.67 -6.22 -4.68
C TYR A 55 -7.38 -7.39 -3.99
N ARG A 56 -8.43 -7.96 -4.57
CA ARG A 56 -9.11 -9.13 -3.97
C ARG A 56 -8.19 -10.36 -3.87
N VAL A 57 -7.15 -10.45 -4.70
CA VAL A 57 -6.17 -11.55 -4.71
C VAL A 57 -4.94 -11.19 -3.87
N THR A 58 -4.51 -9.93 -3.92
CA THR A 58 -3.22 -9.49 -3.38
C THR A 58 -3.33 -8.80 -2.02
N TYR A 59 -4.49 -8.25 -1.67
CA TYR A 59 -4.69 -7.51 -0.42
C TYR A 59 -5.24 -8.44 0.65
N SER A 60 -4.91 -8.14 1.90
CA SER A 60 -5.48 -8.84 3.05
C SER A 60 -6.89 -8.35 3.30
N PHE A 61 -7.88 -9.25 3.30
CA PHE A 61 -9.22 -8.94 3.79
C PHE A 61 -9.18 -8.60 5.28
N LEU A 62 -9.68 -7.41 5.63
CA LEU A 62 -9.71 -6.92 7.00
C LEU A 62 -10.96 -7.34 7.76
N GLY A 63 -12.11 -7.29 7.10
CA GLY A 63 -13.41 -7.54 7.70
C GLY A 63 -14.55 -6.97 6.87
N SER A 64 -15.78 -7.28 7.31
CA SER A 64 -17.01 -6.79 6.69
C SER A 64 -17.85 -5.99 7.68
N TRP A 65 -18.49 -4.94 7.18
CA TRP A 65 -19.55 -4.21 7.88
C TRP A 65 -20.90 -4.57 7.26
N ALA A 66 -21.88 -4.92 8.08
CA ALA A 66 -23.26 -5.10 7.66
C ALA A 66 -24.06 -3.88 8.11
N ILE A 67 -24.62 -3.14 7.16
CA ILE A 67 -25.48 -2.00 7.47
C ILE A 67 -26.91 -2.52 7.53
N ALA A 68 -27.53 -2.41 8.70
CA ALA A 68 -28.88 -2.89 8.93
C ALA A 68 -29.88 -2.35 7.91
N ALA A 69 -30.85 -3.19 7.53
CA ALA A 69 -32.00 -2.76 6.76
C ALA A 69 -32.75 -1.64 7.50
N GLY A 70 -33.29 -0.67 6.75
CA GLY A 70 -34.08 0.41 7.36
C GLY A 70 -35.43 -0.08 7.91
N GLN A 71 -35.94 -1.18 7.36
CA GLN A 71 -37.15 -1.90 7.76
C GLN A 71 -36.96 -3.39 7.43
N GLY A 72 -37.60 -4.28 8.21
CA GLY A 72 -37.50 -5.72 8.00
C GLY A 72 -36.21 -6.36 8.52
N GLN A 73 -35.94 -7.59 8.11
CA GLN A 73 -34.78 -8.36 8.54
C GLN A 73 -33.59 -8.16 7.58
N GLY A 74 -32.38 -8.41 8.09
CA GLY A 74 -31.16 -8.43 7.30
C GLY A 74 -30.48 -7.06 7.15
N SER A 75 -29.66 -6.96 6.12
CA SER A 75 -28.84 -5.81 5.80
C SER A 75 -29.34 -5.13 4.55
N LYS A 76 -29.17 -3.80 4.46
CA LYS A 76 -29.32 -3.05 3.20
C LYS A 76 -28.03 -2.99 2.40
N GLN A 77 -26.89 -3.07 3.10
CA GLN A 77 -25.57 -3.03 2.48
C GLN A 77 -24.58 -3.92 3.25
N MET A 78 -23.59 -4.42 2.51
CA MET A 78 -22.40 -5.04 3.07
C MET A 78 -21.17 -4.33 2.53
N HIS A 79 -20.24 -3.97 3.43
CA HIS A 79 -19.01 -3.30 3.06
C HIS A 79 -17.82 -4.19 3.39
N ASN A 80 -17.08 -4.62 2.37
CA ASN A 80 -15.90 -5.48 2.53
C ASN A 80 -14.65 -4.63 2.44
N VAL A 81 -13.73 -4.77 3.39
CA VAL A 81 -12.54 -3.92 3.47
C VAL A 81 -11.27 -4.75 3.33
N TYR A 82 -10.33 -4.26 2.55
CA TYR A 82 -9.05 -4.89 2.27
C TYR A 82 -7.92 -3.89 2.50
N ALA A 83 -6.73 -4.40 2.85
CA ALA A 83 -5.52 -3.59 3.02
C ALA A 83 -4.37 -4.11 2.17
N SER A 84 -3.60 -3.19 1.61
CA SER A 84 -2.43 -3.50 0.77
C SER A 84 -1.42 -4.40 1.49
N PRO A 85 -0.62 -5.18 0.74
CA PRO A 85 0.38 -6.08 1.31
C PRO A 85 1.24 -5.43 2.40
N GLY A 86 1.52 -6.18 3.46
CA GLY A 86 2.34 -5.72 4.59
C GLY A 86 1.62 -4.80 5.59
N THR A 87 0.50 -4.17 5.22
CA THR A 87 -0.25 -3.26 6.10
C THR A 87 -0.67 -3.92 7.41
N VAL A 88 -1.26 -5.12 7.36
CA VAL A 88 -1.72 -5.85 8.55
C VAL A 88 -0.57 -6.17 9.50
N ALA A 89 0.55 -6.67 8.96
CA ALA A 89 1.72 -7.01 9.76
C ALA A 89 2.35 -5.78 10.43
N ALA A 90 2.47 -4.67 9.69
CA ALA A 90 2.97 -3.41 10.21
C ALA A 90 2.04 -2.81 11.28
N TYR A 91 0.73 -2.85 11.05
CA TYR A 91 -0.27 -2.38 12.01
C TYR A 91 -0.21 -3.19 13.31
N ARG A 92 -0.18 -4.52 13.25
CA ARG A 92 -0.04 -5.37 14.44
C ARG A 92 1.21 -5.06 15.27
N LYS A 93 2.31 -4.70 14.61
CA LYS A 93 3.57 -4.35 15.29
C LYS A 93 3.55 -2.97 15.96
N THR A 94 2.84 -2.02 15.37
CA THR A 94 2.99 -0.59 15.71
C THR A 94 1.72 0.09 16.22
N GLY A 95 0.56 -0.53 16.01
CA GLY A 95 -0.76 0.05 16.21
C GLY A 95 -1.13 1.14 15.19
N ARG A 96 -0.35 1.32 14.11
CA ARG A 96 -0.53 2.41 13.14
C ARG A 96 -0.48 1.90 11.70
N PHE A 97 -1.19 2.57 10.81
CA PHE A 97 -1.07 2.30 9.38
C PHE A 97 0.23 2.93 8.84
N PRO A 98 1.13 2.17 8.21
CA PRO A 98 2.33 2.72 7.60
C PRO A 98 1.99 3.62 6.40
N ASP A 99 2.83 4.62 6.12
CA ASP A 99 2.70 5.45 4.92
C ASP A 99 2.67 4.58 3.65
N GLY A 100 1.80 4.95 2.71
CA GLY A 100 1.55 4.18 1.50
C GLY A 100 0.59 2.99 1.67
N SER A 101 0.12 2.69 2.88
CA SER A 101 -0.98 1.73 3.07
C SER A 101 -2.20 2.15 2.25
N VAL A 102 -2.77 1.20 1.52
CA VAL A 102 -4.00 1.40 0.76
C VAL A 102 -5.10 0.58 1.40
N LEU A 103 -6.22 1.22 1.73
CA LEU A 103 -7.44 0.57 2.15
C LEU A 103 -8.45 0.64 1.01
N VAL A 104 -9.01 -0.50 0.63
CA VAL A 104 -10.08 -0.60 -0.37
C VAL A 104 -11.32 -1.09 0.35
N LYS A 105 -12.37 -0.28 0.36
CA LYS A 105 -13.69 -0.65 0.89
C LYS A 105 -14.67 -0.78 -0.28
N GLU A 106 -15.11 -1.99 -0.54
CA GLU A 106 -16.22 -2.27 -1.43
C GLU A 106 -17.54 -1.96 -0.74
N VAL A 107 -18.52 -1.45 -1.47
CA VAL A 107 -19.89 -1.27 -0.96
C VAL A 107 -20.84 -2.03 -1.87
N PHE A 108 -21.55 -2.99 -1.29
CA PHE A 108 -22.56 -3.79 -1.98
C PHE A 108 -23.96 -3.44 -1.48
N GLU A 109 -24.93 -3.40 -2.40
CA GLU A 109 -26.31 -3.78 -2.09
C GLU A 109 -26.37 -5.27 -1.77
N THR A 110 -27.34 -5.66 -0.95
CA THR A 110 -27.47 -7.02 -0.45
C THR A 110 -28.80 -7.63 -0.78
N ALA A 111 -28.79 -8.91 -1.15
CA ALA A 111 -29.99 -9.74 -1.14
C ALA A 111 -30.15 -10.37 0.25
N THR A 112 -31.40 -10.49 0.70
CA THR A 112 -31.76 -11.15 1.97
C THR A 112 -32.79 -12.22 1.72
N GLY A 113 -32.57 -13.41 2.27
CA GLY A 113 -33.47 -14.55 2.10
C GLY A 113 -33.28 -15.62 3.16
N ALA A 114 -34.20 -16.59 3.17
CA ALA A 114 -34.10 -17.76 4.03
C ALA A 114 -33.04 -18.73 3.51
N MET A 115 -32.17 -19.18 4.41
CA MET A 115 -31.22 -20.28 4.22
C MET A 115 -31.40 -21.29 5.36
N THR A 116 -30.77 -22.46 5.26
CA THR A 116 -30.80 -23.49 6.32
C THR A 116 -30.25 -22.99 7.66
N THR A 117 -29.43 -21.95 7.64
CA THR A 117 -28.86 -21.27 8.82
C THR A 117 -29.72 -20.10 9.34
N GLY A 118 -30.89 -19.84 8.75
CA GLY A 118 -31.79 -18.74 9.11
C GLY A 118 -31.93 -17.69 8.00
N ILE A 119 -32.45 -16.51 8.35
CA ILE A 119 -32.53 -15.37 7.42
C ILE A 119 -31.15 -14.74 7.30
N VAL A 120 -30.59 -14.73 6.10
CA VAL A 120 -29.22 -14.32 5.81
C VAL A 120 -29.22 -13.23 4.75
N SER A 121 -28.32 -12.26 4.90
CA SER A 121 -27.98 -11.31 3.84
C SER A 121 -26.63 -11.65 3.24
N HIS A 122 -26.50 -11.50 1.93
CA HIS A 122 -25.22 -11.60 1.22
C HIS A 122 -25.06 -10.45 0.24
N ALA A 123 -23.80 -10.14 -0.09
CA ALA A 123 -23.49 -9.17 -1.15
C ALA A 123 -24.12 -9.63 -2.48
N GLU A 124 -24.76 -8.70 -3.19
CA GLU A 124 -25.41 -8.97 -4.48
C GLU A 124 -24.84 -8.03 -5.55
N LYS A 125 -25.10 -6.72 -5.42
CA LYS A 125 -24.73 -5.74 -6.45
C LYS A 125 -23.71 -4.75 -5.91
N LEU A 126 -22.56 -4.67 -6.57
CA LEU A 126 -21.54 -3.68 -6.23
C LEU A 126 -22.02 -2.27 -6.58
N LYS A 127 -21.87 -1.35 -5.63
CA LYS A 127 -22.16 0.09 -5.79
C LYS A 127 -20.91 0.88 -6.14
N GLY A 128 -19.79 0.51 -5.57
CA GLY A 128 -18.53 1.20 -5.79
C GLY A 128 -17.49 0.89 -4.74
N TRP A 129 -16.43 1.69 -4.76
CA TRP A 129 -15.29 1.58 -3.87
C TRP A 129 -15.01 2.89 -3.20
N PHE A 130 -14.68 2.81 -1.92
CA PHE A 130 -13.96 3.85 -1.23
C PHE A 130 -12.50 3.43 -1.06
N VAL A 131 -11.58 4.24 -1.56
CA VAL A 131 -10.14 3.99 -1.47
C VAL A 131 -9.51 5.06 -0.60
N MET A 132 -8.75 4.62 0.40
CA MET A 132 -7.93 5.50 1.23
C MET A 132 -6.44 5.16 1.07
N VAL A 133 -5.57 6.16 1.01
CA VAL A 133 -4.11 5.97 0.92
C VAL A 133 -3.43 6.73 2.05
N ARG A 134 -2.65 6.05 2.89
CA ARG A 134 -1.98 6.68 4.04
C ARG A 134 -0.87 7.61 3.57
N ASP A 135 -0.93 8.85 4.01
CA ASP A 135 0.09 9.88 3.79
C ASP A 135 0.23 10.74 5.04
N SER A 136 0.96 10.27 6.05
CA SER A 136 1.13 10.96 7.33
C SER A 136 1.82 12.31 7.27
N LYS A 137 2.42 12.64 6.12
CA LYS A 137 3.17 13.87 5.90
C LYS A 137 2.35 14.92 5.16
N ASP A 138 1.12 14.60 4.75
CA ASP A 138 0.26 15.47 3.93
C ASP A 138 1.03 16.03 2.72
N SER A 139 1.69 15.13 1.98
CA SER A 139 2.63 15.45 0.91
C SER A 139 2.00 16.01 -0.38
N HIS A 140 0.68 16.20 -0.40
CA HIS A 140 -0.10 16.67 -1.54
C HIS A 140 -0.77 18.03 -1.26
N PRO A 141 0.01 19.10 -0.99
CA PRO A 141 -0.54 20.40 -0.65
C PRO A 141 -1.41 20.95 -1.78
N GLY A 142 -2.57 21.48 -1.42
CA GLY A 142 -3.54 22.06 -2.36
C GLY A 142 -4.41 21.04 -3.09
N ASN A 143 -4.14 19.73 -2.97
CA ASN A 143 -5.03 18.71 -3.51
C ASN A 143 -6.22 18.48 -2.57
N ARG A 144 -7.44 18.72 -3.08
CA ARG A 144 -8.69 18.64 -2.29
C ARG A 144 -9.10 17.22 -1.90
N LEU A 145 -8.43 16.21 -2.44
CA LEU A 145 -8.65 14.80 -2.09
C LEU A 145 -7.60 14.26 -1.11
N TRP A 146 -6.69 15.10 -0.64
CA TRP A 146 -5.62 14.73 0.29
C TRP A 146 -5.58 15.64 1.50
N GLY A 147 -5.39 15.04 2.67
CA GLY A 147 -5.25 15.74 3.93
C GLY A 147 -5.65 14.88 5.12
N ASP A 148 -5.41 15.40 6.31
CA ASP A 148 -5.64 14.68 7.58
C ASP A 148 -4.91 13.32 7.62
N GLY A 149 -3.77 13.24 6.93
CA GLY A 149 -2.93 12.06 6.86
C GLY A 149 -3.34 11.05 5.79
N TRP A 150 -4.30 11.35 4.91
CA TRP A 150 -4.82 10.38 3.95
C TRP A 150 -5.17 11.02 2.60
N GLY A 151 -5.07 10.23 1.55
CA GLY A 151 -5.79 10.42 0.30
C GLY A 151 -7.16 9.73 0.37
N TRP A 152 -8.19 10.34 -0.20
CA TRP A 152 -9.58 9.90 -0.08
C TRP A 152 -10.25 9.92 -1.44
N SER A 153 -10.86 8.82 -1.88
CA SER A 153 -11.58 8.80 -3.15
C SER A 153 -12.68 7.75 -3.21
N TRP A 154 -13.81 8.14 -3.81
CA TRP A 154 -14.92 7.25 -4.13
C TRP A 154 -15.03 7.04 -5.64
N PHE A 155 -15.26 5.78 -6.03
CA PHE A 155 -15.44 5.35 -7.41
C PHE A 155 -16.76 4.59 -7.52
N ASP A 156 -17.59 4.97 -8.48
CA ASP A 156 -18.80 4.21 -8.80
C ASP A 156 -18.45 2.90 -9.50
N ALA A 157 -19.26 1.86 -9.28
CA ALA A 157 -19.04 0.54 -9.88
C ALA A 157 -18.96 0.57 -11.43
N SER A 158 -19.57 1.58 -12.06
CA SER A 158 -19.55 1.78 -13.52
C SER A 158 -18.23 2.35 -14.05
N ASP A 159 -17.42 3.01 -13.21
CA ASP A 159 -16.14 3.58 -13.62
C ASP A 159 -15.12 3.53 -12.45
N PRO A 160 -14.38 2.41 -12.31
CA PRO A 160 -13.38 2.26 -11.25
C PRO A 160 -12.13 3.12 -11.45
N SER A 161 -12.00 3.80 -12.59
CA SER A 161 -10.83 4.60 -12.95
C SER A 161 -10.99 6.08 -12.65
N LYS A 162 -12.23 6.55 -12.48
CA LYS A 162 -12.56 7.96 -12.30
C LYS A 162 -13.30 8.19 -10.99
N THR A 163 -12.65 8.94 -10.10
CA THR A 163 -13.29 9.37 -8.85
C THR A 163 -14.40 10.38 -9.13
N ILE A 164 -15.50 10.28 -8.39
CA ILE A 164 -16.53 11.33 -8.34
C ILE A 164 -16.39 12.21 -7.09
N SER A 165 -15.42 11.91 -6.22
CA SER A 165 -15.07 12.77 -5.10
C SER A 165 -14.45 14.06 -5.61
N THR A 166 -14.83 15.18 -4.99
CA THR A 166 -14.32 16.51 -5.33
C THR A 166 -13.57 17.15 -4.17
N ASP A 167 -13.94 16.81 -2.95
CA ASP A 167 -13.32 17.33 -1.73
C ASP A 167 -13.52 16.35 -0.58
N TYR A 168 -12.43 15.86 0.03
CA TYR A 168 -12.55 14.89 1.13
C TYR A 168 -13.24 15.50 2.36
N LYS A 169 -13.16 16.83 2.55
CA LYS A 169 -13.84 17.50 3.67
C LYS A 169 -15.35 17.49 3.49
N ALA A 170 -15.81 17.61 2.25
CA ALA A 170 -17.23 17.58 1.93
C ALA A 170 -17.77 16.15 1.78
N ASN A 171 -16.97 15.23 1.25
CA ASN A 171 -17.45 13.92 0.80
C ASN A 171 -17.13 12.79 1.78
N CYS A 172 -16.09 12.90 2.61
CA CYS A 172 -15.50 11.75 3.29
C CYS A 172 -15.36 11.96 4.81
N ILE A 173 -14.63 12.99 5.23
CA ILE A 173 -14.11 13.06 6.61
C ILE A 173 -15.22 13.13 7.66
N GLY A 174 -16.37 13.73 7.35
CA GLY A 174 -17.49 13.84 8.29
C GLY A 174 -17.91 12.49 8.89
N CYS A 175 -17.97 11.44 8.07
CA CYS A 175 -18.31 10.08 8.53
C CYS A 175 -17.17 9.40 9.31
N HIS A 176 -15.94 9.89 9.16
CA HIS A 176 -14.73 9.34 9.76
C HIS A 176 -14.30 10.06 11.05
N ILE A 177 -14.88 11.22 11.37
CA ILE A 177 -14.60 11.97 12.60
C ILE A 177 -14.69 11.11 13.88
N PRO A 178 -15.71 10.26 14.08
CA PRO A 178 -15.77 9.42 15.29
C PRO A 178 -14.61 8.43 15.41
N ALA A 179 -13.94 8.10 14.30
CA ALA A 179 -12.76 7.23 14.26
C ALA A 179 -11.43 8.01 14.27
N ARG A 180 -11.43 9.32 14.54
CA ARG A 180 -10.20 10.14 14.54
C ARG A 180 -9.09 9.57 15.43
N GLY A 181 -9.46 9.01 16.59
CA GLY A 181 -8.51 8.40 17.53
C GLY A 181 -7.78 7.16 16.99
N SER A 182 -8.29 6.53 15.94
CA SER A 182 -7.71 5.39 15.25
C SER A 182 -7.31 5.72 13.82
N GLU A 183 -6.71 6.91 13.64
CA GLU A 183 -6.27 7.42 12.33
C GLU A 183 -7.40 7.50 11.30
N TRP A 184 -8.60 7.88 11.75
CA TRP A 184 -9.81 8.02 10.94
C TRP A 184 -10.38 6.69 10.41
N VAL A 185 -9.89 5.54 10.88
CA VAL A 185 -10.33 4.22 10.42
C VAL A 185 -11.03 3.50 11.56
N TYR A 186 -12.26 3.00 11.34
CA TYR A 186 -12.98 2.20 12.35
C TYR A 186 -12.34 0.80 12.47
N VAL A 187 -11.27 0.67 13.24
CA VAL A 187 -10.51 -0.59 13.33
C VAL A 187 -11.22 -1.70 14.12
N GLY A 188 -12.28 -1.36 14.87
CA GLY A 188 -13.02 -2.31 15.70
C GLY A 188 -13.63 -3.49 14.93
N GLY A 189 -13.99 -3.28 13.65
CA GLY A 189 -14.52 -4.33 12.76
C GLY A 189 -13.48 -5.12 12.00
N TYR A 190 -12.19 -4.91 12.27
CA TYR A 190 -11.08 -5.58 11.58
C TYR A 190 -10.34 -6.52 12.54
N PRO A 191 -10.86 -7.73 12.80
CA PRO A 191 -10.24 -8.67 13.75
C PRO A 191 -8.82 -9.06 13.36
N VAL A 192 -8.47 -9.02 12.07
CA VAL A 192 -7.11 -9.33 11.60
C VAL A 192 -6.07 -8.27 11.98
N LEU A 193 -6.46 -7.09 12.47
CA LEU A 193 -5.53 -6.07 12.94
C LEU A 193 -5.14 -6.26 14.42
N LYS A 194 -5.83 -7.15 15.12
CA LYS A 194 -5.53 -7.54 16.50
C LYS A 194 -4.45 -8.62 16.55
#